data_AF-A0A9P3ARJ0-F1
#
_entry.id   AF-A0A9P3ARJ0-F1
#
_cell.length_a   1.000
_cell.length_b   1.000
_cell.length_c   1.000
_cell.angle_alpha   90.00
_cell.angle_beta   90.00
_cell.angle_gamma   90.00
#
_symmetry.space_group_name_H-M   'P 1'
#
loop_
_entity.id
_entity.type
_entity.pdbx_description
1 polymer ?
#
loop_
_entity_poly.entity_id
_entity_poly.type
_entity_poly.pdbx_seq_one_letter_code
_entity_poly.pdbx_strand_id
1 'polypeptide(L)' 'MCNVVIVICGEYTNRATGVGKELSVTKKLGMPYFLLYGYSDKNCIKPISADNSDKMYRWTWDNLKALLNGVR' A
#
# COMPACT_ATOMS: atom_id res chain seq x y z
N MET A 1 -9.35 -12.95 12.88
CA MET A 1 -9.93 -12.33 11.67
C MET A 1 -8.82 -11.50 11.02
N CYS A 2 -8.13 -12.03 10.01
CA CYS A 2 -6.98 -11.34 9.39
C CYS A 2 -7.44 -10.62 8.13
N ASN A 3 -7.81 -9.35 8.28
CA ASN A 3 -8.02 -8.46 7.15
C ASN A 3 -6.72 -7.67 6.94
N VAL A 4 -6.14 -7.78 5.76
CA VAL A 4 -4.97 -6.99 5.33
C VAL A 4 -5.43 -5.98 4.29
N VAL A 5 -4.96 -4.75 4.40
CA VAL A 5 -5.28 -3.69 3.44
C VAL A 5 -4.17 -3.58 2.41
N ILE A 6 -4.53 -3.63 1.14
CA ILE A 6 -3.60 -3.49 0.03
C ILE A 6 -3.85 -2.14 -0.61
N VAL A 7 -2.85 -1.28 -0.65
CA VAL A 7 -2.97 0.04 -1.28
C VAL A 7 -2.24 0.03 -2.61
N ILE A 8 -3.00 0.14 -3.70
CA ILE A 8 -2.44 0.26 -5.04
C ILE A 8 -2.11 1.74 -5.30
N CYS A 9 -0.84 2.02 -5.53
CA CYS A 9 -0.33 3.38 -5.73
C CYS A 9 -0.05 3.63 -7.22
N GLY A 10 -0.64 4.68 -7.78
CA GLY A 10 -0.35 5.20 -9.11
C GLY A 10 0.48 6.48 -9.05
N GLU A 11 0.61 7.18 -10.18
CA GLU A 11 1.42 8.40 -10.33
C GLU A 11 0.94 9.59 -9.47
N TYR A 12 -0.34 9.59 -9.09
CA TYR A 12 -0.98 10.70 -8.37
C TYR A 12 -1.63 10.28 -7.04
N THR A 13 -1.30 9.10 -6.50
CA THR A 13 -1.94 8.61 -5.27
C THR A 13 -1.63 9.49 -4.05
N ASN A 14 -0.54 10.26 -4.07
CA ASN A 14 -0.29 11.31 -3.09
C ASN A 14 -1.42 12.38 -3.03
N ARG A 15 -2.10 12.65 -4.15
CA ARG A 15 -3.22 13.61 -4.21
C ARG A 15 -4.58 12.95 -3.95
N ALA A 16 -4.64 11.63 -3.87
CA ALA A 16 -5.87 10.88 -3.63
C ALA A 16 -6.25 10.92 -2.15
N THR A 17 -7.03 11.95 -1.76
CA THR A 17 -7.43 12.18 -0.36
C THR A 17 -8.27 11.02 0.21
N GLY A 18 -9.06 10.33 -0.61
CA GLY A 18 -9.84 9.15 -0.20
C GLY A 18 -8.94 8.00 0.29
N VAL A 19 -7.98 7.59 -0.55
CA VAL A 19 -6.98 6.56 -0.20
C VAL A 19 -6.20 6.96 1.05
N GLY A 20 -5.85 8.24 1.17
CA GLY A 20 -5.17 8.77 2.34
C GLY A 20 -5.96 8.58 3.64
N LYS A 21 -7.27 8.82 3.60
CA LYS A 21 -8.19 8.63 4.74
C LYS A 21 -8.32 7.15 5.11
N GLU A 22 -8.53 6.27 4.15
CA GLU A 22 -8.66 4.83 4.40
C GLU A 22 -7.38 4.25 5.02
N LEU A 23 -6.21 4.64 4.52
CA LEU A 23 -4.93 4.23 5.10
C LEU A 23 -4.75 4.78 6.53
N SER A 24 -5.18 6.00 6.79
CA SER A 24 -5.12 6.58 8.15
C SER A 24 -6.01 5.82 9.13
N VAL A 25 -7.21 5.39 8.71
CA VAL A 25 -8.11 4.56 9.52
C VAL A 25 -7.51 3.17 9.73
N THR A 26 -6.94 2.57 8.68
CA THR A 26 -6.25 1.26 8.75
C THR A 26 -5.16 1.26 9.81
N LYS A 27 -4.32 2.29 9.83
CA LYS A 27 -3.25 2.47 10.83
C LYS A 27 -3.82 2.64 12.24
N LYS A 28 -4.88 3.43 12.41
CA LYS A 28 -5.58 3.60 13.71
C LYS A 28 -6.17 2.30 14.25
N LEU A 29 -6.67 1.44 13.36
CA LEU A 29 -7.22 0.12 13.73
C LEU A 29 -6.14 -0.95 13.93
N GLY A 30 -4.85 -0.62 13.77
CA GLY A 30 -3.75 -1.57 13.89
C GLY A 30 -3.79 -2.67 12.82
N MET A 31 -4.48 -2.42 11.70
CA MET A 31 -4.63 -3.40 10.64
C MET A 31 -3.34 -3.46 9.80
N PRO A 32 -2.84 -4.65 9.47
CA PRO A 32 -1.67 -4.77 8.60
C PRO A 32 -2.00 -4.22 7.20
N TYR A 33 -1.05 -3.52 6.60
CA TYR A 33 -1.15 -3.05 5.23
C TYR A 33 0.18 -3.14 4.50
N PHE A 34 0.12 -3.05 3.17
CA PHE A 34 1.28 -2.87 2.32
C PHE A 34 0.90 -2.10 1.05
N LEU A 35 1.90 -1.47 0.43
CA LEU A 35 1.75 -0.66 -0.76
C LEU A 35 2.23 -1.42 -1.99
N LEU A 36 1.48 -1.35 -3.09
CA LEU A 36 1.86 -1.92 -4.38
C LEU A 36 2.02 -0.84 -5.44
N TYR A 37 3.00 -1.01 -6.32
CA TYR A 37 3.05 -0.26 -7.58
C TYR A 37 1.86 -0.67 -8.45
N GLY A 38 1.01 0.29 -8.81
CA GLY A 38 -0.13 0.07 -9.70
C GLY A 38 0.24 -0.09 -11.16
N TYR A 39 1.44 0.37 -11.54
CA TYR A 39 2.01 0.20 -12.86
C TYR A 39 3.46 -0.26 -12.74
N SER A 40 3.89 -1.17 -13.61
CA SER A 40 5.24 -1.74 -13.60
C SER A 40 6.30 -0.78 -14.16
N ASP A 41 5.88 0.15 -15.01
CA ASP A 41 6.71 1.00 -15.86
C ASP A 41 6.58 2.49 -15.54
N LYS A 42 5.72 2.87 -14.59
CA LYS A 42 5.47 4.27 -14.23
C LYS A 42 5.98 4.65 -12.85
N ASN A 43 6.27 5.94 -12.68
CA ASN A 43 6.68 6.50 -11.41
C ASN A 43 5.49 6.66 -10.45
N CYS A 44 5.17 5.59 -9.72
CA CYS A 44 4.09 5.58 -8.75
C CYS A 44 4.53 6.26 -7.44
N ILE A 45 3.61 7.01 -6.83
CA ILE A 45 3.88 7.81 -5.63
C ILE A 45 2.97 7.30 -4.51
N LYS A 46 3.52 7.06 -3.31
CA LYS A 46 2.74 6.63 -2.15
C LYS A 46 1.76 7.73 -1.67
N PRO A 47 0.63 7.36 -1.04
CA PRO A 47 -0.27 8.34 -0.44
C PRO A 47 0.43 9.12 0.67
N ILE A 48 0.00 10.36 0.92
CA ILE A 48 0.60 11.23 1.95
C ILE A 48 0.53 10.63 3.36
N SER A 49 -0.44 9.77 3.63
CA SER A 49 -0.61 9.10 4.93
C SER A 49 0.25 7.84 5.12
N ALA A 50 1.00 7.42 4.09
CA ALA A 50 2.00 6.38 4.23
C ALA A 50 3.23 6.91 4.96
N ASP A 51 3.85 6.07 5.78
CA ASP A 51 5.08 6.44 6.48
C ASP A 51 6.26 6.51 5.51
N ASN A 52 7.27 7.29 5.87
CA ASN A 52 8.49 7.36 5.08
C ASN A 52 9.21 6.00 5.00
N SER A 53 9.11 5.18 6.04
CA SER A 53 9.63 3.81 6.10
C SER A 53 8.82 2.79 5.28
N ASP A 54 7.60 3.13 4.87
CA ASP A 54 6.79 2.21 4.07
C ASP A 54 7.41 1.99 2.70
N LYS A 55 7.61 0.71 2.41
CA LYS A 55 8.05 0.22 1.10
C LYS A 55 6.87 0.07 0.17
N MET A 56 7.10 0.38 -1.10
CA MET A 56 6.20 0.02 -2.18
C MET A 56 6.77 -1.20 -2.89
N TYR A 57 5.96 -2.25 -3.05
CA TYR A 57 6.36 -3.50 -3.67
C TYR A 57 5.84 -3.61 -5.09
N ARG A 58 6.63 -4.20 -5.99
CA ARG A 58 6.16 -4.44 -7.36
C ARG A 58 4.99 -5.41 -7.33
N TRP A 59 3.96 -5.13 -8.13
CA TRP A 59 2.87 -6.07 -8.33
C TRP A 59 3.40 -7.28 -9.12
N THR A 60 3.63 -8.39 -8.41
CA THR A 60 3.90 -9.72 -8.97
C THR A 60 3.19 -10.75 -8.11
N TRP A 61 2.88 -11.92 -8.68
CA TRP A 61 2.25 -13.00 -7.93
C TRP A 61 3.10 -13.46 -6.74
N ASP A 62 4.42 -13.51 -6.90
CA ASP A 62 5.34 -13.91 -5.83
C ASP A 62 5.33 -12.91 -4.67
N ASN A 63 5.42 -11.61 -4.97
CA ASN A 63 5.34 -10.57 -3.94
C ASN A 63 3.99 -10.60 -3.23
N LEU A 64 2.88 -10.76 -3.98
CA LEU A 64 1.55 -10.79 -3.38
C LEU A 64 1.42 -11.96 -2.38
N LYS A 65 1.85 -13.16 -2.77
CA LYS A 65 1.82 -14.33 -1.87
C LYS A 65 2.71 -14.13 -0.65
N ALA A 66 3.92 -13.58 -0.83
CA ALA A 66 4.84 -13.33 0.27
C ALA A 66 4.28 -12.30 1.28
N LEU A 67 3.74 -11.18 0.78
CA LEU A 67 3.19 -10.09 1.60
C LEU A 67 1.95 -10.52 2.38
N LEU A 68 1.07 -11.31 1.75
CA LEU A 68 -0.11 -11.90 2.41
C LEU A 68 0.29 -12.86 3.54
N ASN A 69 1.41 -13.57 3.40
CA ASN A 69 1.99 -14.42 4.44
C ASN A 69 2.79 -13.63 5.49
N GLY A 70 2.81 -12.30 5.44
CA GLY A 70 3.42 -11.45 6.46
C GLY A 70 4.91 -11.16 6.25
N VAL A 71 5.49 -11.53 5.10
CA VAL A 71 6.86 -11.16 4.74
C VAL A 71 6.85 -9.70 4.26
N ARG A 72 7.35 -8.77 5.08
CA ARG A 72 7.33 -7.31 4.81
C ARG A 72 8.53 -6.61 5.42
#